data_AF-A0AA49IRU7-F1
#
_entry.id   AF-A0AA49IRU7-F1
#
_cell.length_a   1.000
_cell.length_b   1.000
_cell.length_c   1.000
_cell.angle_alpha   90.00
_cell.angle_beta   90.00
_cell.angle_gamma   90.00
#
_symmetry.space_group_name_H-M   'P 1'
#
loop_
_entity.id
_entity.type
_entity.pdbx_description
1 polymer ?
#
loop_
_entity_poly.entity_id
_entity_poly.type
_entity_poly.pdbx_seq_one_letter_code
_entity_poly.pdbx_strand_id
1 'polypeptide(L)'
;MNIDSQHFYAGLRELAESAFPKQCRNCGRTYRTAAEFVAATQPLAPDKSGLKQSIDDDGRAIVELFRNCVCGSTLMDSFNDRRDLSEAGLRRRQRFGELLEYLKGQGLPHLTARDELLKVVRGQSSELLRELKVTQPPPPPPPEGG
;
A
#
# COMPACT_ATOMS: atom_id res chain seq x y z
N MET A 1 12.53 -15.76 -9.46
CA MET A 1 11.42 -14.82 -9.71
C MET A 1 11.97 -13.41 -9.57
N ASN A 2 12.14 -12.69 -10.68
CA ASN A 2 12.55 -11.29 -10.65
C ASN A 2 11.33 -10.46 -10.23
N ILE A 3 11.32 -9.99 -8.99
CA ILE A 3 10.33 -9.04 -8.50
C ILE A 3 10.62 -7.73 -9.21
N ASP A 4 9.74 -7.34 -10.14
CA ASP A 4 9.78 -6.05 -10.80
C ASP A 4 9.67 -4.95 -9.74
N SER A 5 10.83 -4.37 -9.43
CA SER A 5 11.03 -3.46 -8.31
C SER A 5 10.15 -2.21 -8.46
N GLN A 6 9.82 -1.80 -9.68
CA GLN A 6 9.03 -0.58 -9.92
C GLN A 6 7.59 -0.69 -9.40
N HIS A 7 6.96 -1.86 -9.51
CA HIS A 7 5.60 -2.06 -9.03
C HIS A 7 5.49 -2.11 -7.50
N PHE A 8 6.55 -2.56 -6.80
CA PHE A 8 6.54 -2.67 -5.34
C PHE A 8 6.58 -1.31 -4.64
N TYR A 9 7.16 -0.28 -5.28
CA TYR A 9 7.28 1.07 -4.70
C TYR A 9 6.13 2.03 -5.10
N ALA A 10 5.25 1.64 -6.03
CA ALA A 10 4.19 2.51 -6.57
C ALA A 10 3.17 2.99 -5.52
N GLY A 11 3.11 2.36 -4.33
CA GLY A 11 2.22 2.75 -3.24
C GLY A 11 2.77 3.83 -2.28
N LEU A 12 4.02 4.28 -2.47
CA LEU A 12 4.78 5.08 -1.50
C LEU A 12 4.80 6.58 -1.82
N ARG A 13 3.65 7.27 -1.84
CA ARG A 13 3.54 8.61 -2.44
C ARG A 13 3.50 9.82 -1.49
N GLU A 14 2.88 9.73 -0.32
CA GLU A 14 2.41 10.97 0.36
C GLU A 14 3.38 11.64 1.37
N LEU A 15 4.28 10.92 2.06
CA LEU A 15 5.34 11.58 2.85
C LEU A 15 6.72 11.57 2.18
N ALA A 16 6.85 10.85 1.07
CA ALA A 16 8.08 10.84 0.30
C ALA A 16 8.42 12.26 -0.17
N GLU A 17 7.45 12.97 -0.74
CA GLU A 17 7.67 14.25 -1.41
C GLU A 17 8.12 15.38 -0.45
N SER A 18 7.72 15.35 0.83
CA SER A 18 8.20 16.32 1.83
C SER A 18 9.60 16.01 2.37
N ALA A 19 10.10 14.77 2.18
CA ALA A 19 11.44 14.34 2.59
C ALA A 19 12.53 14.61 1.54
N PHE A 20 12.17 15.17 0.38
CA PHE A 20 13.10 15.59 -0.66
C PHE A 20 13.21 17.12 -0.76
N PRO A 21 14.39 17.67 -1.10
CA PRO A 21 15.57 16.97 -1.59
C PRO A 21 16.37 16.24 -0.49
N LYS A 22 16.84 15.05 -0.80
CA LYS A 22 17.69 14.24 0.09
C LYS A 22 19.14 14.31 -0.34
N GLN A 23 20.05 14.57 0.59
CA GLN A 23 21.47 14.61 0.33
C GLN A 23 22.21 13.46 1.03
N CYS A 24 23.08 12.75 0.30
CA CYS A 24 24.02 11.81 0.90
C CYS A 24 25.08 12.59 1.68
N ARG A 25 25.14 12.39 3.01
CA ARG A 25 26.10 13.08 3.88
C ARG A 25 27.57 12.72 3.59
N ASN A 26 27.83 11.59 2.92
CA ASN A 26 29.18 11.13 2.61
C ASN A 26 29.73 11.71 1.29
N CYS A 27 28.95 11.72 0.21
CA CYS A 27 29.41 12.16 -1.11
C CYS A 27 28.75 13.44 -1.62
N GLY A 28 27.81 14.03 -0.86
CA GLY A 28 27.12 15.27 -1.20
C GLY A 28 26.07 15.16 -2.30
N ARG A 29 25.88 13.97 -2.90
CA ARG A 29 24.90 13.77 -3.98
C ARG A 29 23.49 14.06 -3.48
N THR A 30 22.76 14.86 -4.24
CA THR A 30 21.39 15.28 -3.92
C THR A 30 20.40 14.59 -4.85
N TYR A 31 19.33 14.05 -4.28
CA TYR A 31 18.20 13.45 -4.97
C TYR A 31 17.01 14.38 -4.78
N ARG A 32 16.37 14.84 -5.85
CA ARG A 32 15.32 15.87 -5.78
C ARG A 32 13.92 15.30 -5.56
N THR A 33 13.74 14.02 -5.88
CA THR A 33 12.45 13.33 -5.76
C THR A 33 12.66 11.91 -5.29
N ALA A 34 11.59 11.29 -4.77
CA ALA A 34 11.58 9.88 -4.40
C ALA A 34 11.89 8.96 -5.59
N ALA A 35 11.36 9.27 -6.76
CA ALA A 35 11.61 8.50 -7.98
C ALA A 35 13.09 8.55 -8.38
N GLU A 36 13.70 9.74 -8.34
CA GLU A 36 15.15 9.90 -8.59
C GLU A 36 15.98 9.12 -7.57
N PHE A 37 15.62 9.20 -6.29
CA PHE A 37 16.28 8.46 -5.22
C PHE A 37 16.26 6.96 -5.48
N VAL A 38 15.09 6.37 -5.74
CA VAL A 38 14.96 4.92 -5.99
C VAL A 38 15.76 4.49 -7.23
N ALA A 39 15.69 5.27 -8.31
CA ALA A 39 16.37 4.96 -9.57
C ALA A 39 17.91 5.09 -9.48
N ALA A 40 18.42 6.08 -8.73
CA ALA A 40 19.84 6.40 -8.66
C ALA A 40 20.57 5.79 -7.44
N THR A 41 19.90 4.93 -6.67
CA THR A 41 20.47 4.20 -5.53
C THR A 41 20.33 2.69 -5.72
N GLN A 42 21.13 1.92 -5.00
CA GLN A 42 21.18 0.46 -5.07
C GLN A 42 20.42 -0.17 -3.90
N PRO A 43 19.81 -1.35 -4.07
CA PRO A 43 19.23 -2.09 -2.95
C PRO A 43 20.34 -2.53 -1.96
N LEU A 44 19.97 -2.73 -0.69
CA LEU A 44 20.92 -3.25 0.32
C LEU A 44 21.44 -4.65 0.00
N ALA A 45 20.58 -5.48 -0.58
CA ALA A 45 20.90 -6.82 -1.03
C ALA A 45 20.05 -7.17 -2.27
N PRO A 46 20.52 -8.03 -3.19
CA PRO A 46 19.80 -8.35 -4.42
C PRO A 46 18.42 -8.97 -4.22
N ASP A 47 18.21 -9.64 -3.08
CA ASP A 47 17.01 -10.39 -2.72
C ASP A 47 16.10 -9.64 -1.73
N LYS A 48 16.50 -8.44 -1.28
CA LYS A 48 15.74 -7.65 -0.31
C LYS A 48 15.16 -6.40 -0.96
N SER A 49 13.89 -6.13 -0.69
CA SER A 49 13.23 -4.90 -1.12
C SER A 49 13.82 -3.63 -0.47
N GLY A 50 14.54 -3.79 0.64
CA GLY A 50 15.01 -2.66 1.46
C GLY A 50 13.88 -1.98 2.24
N LEU A 51 12.64 -2.48 2.17
CA LEU A 51 11.53 -1.97 2.97
C LEU A 51 11.49 -2.63 4.34
N LYS A 52 11.28 -1.83 5.38
CA LYS A 52 11.08 -2.27 6.76
C LYS A 52 9.89 -1.53 7.36
N GLN A 53 8.99 -2.24 8.03
CA GLN A 53 7.94 -1.60 8.81
C GLN A 53 8.48 -1.31 10.22
N SER A 54 8.25 -0.09 10.71
CA SER A 54 8.56 0.35 12.08
C SER A 54 7.39 1.17 12.64
N ILE A 55 7.46 1.48 13.93
CA ILE A 55 6.52 2.36 14.62
C ILE A 55 7.26 3.66 14.91
N ASP A 56 6.67 4.80 14.56
CA ASP A 56 7.24 6.13 14.89
C ASP A 56 6.99 6.51 16.36
N ASP A 57 7.53 7.66 16.77
CA ASP A 57 7.42 8.15 18.14
C ASP A 57 5.97 8.46 18.57
N ASP A 58 5.05 8.64 17.61
CA ASP A 58 3.61 8.87 17.83
C ASP A 58 2.80 7.56 17.83
N GLY A 59 3.46 6.39 17.76
CA GLY A 59 2.81 5.08 17.74
C GLY A 59 2.20 4.70 16.39
N ARG A 60 2.54 5.42 15.31
CA ARG A 60 2.01 5.15 13.96
C ARG A 60 2.94 4.21 13.20
N ALA A 61 2.34 3.34 12.40
CA ALA A 61 3.09 2.48 11.50
C ALA A 61 3.70 3.32 10.36
N ILE A 62 5.02 3.24 10.23
CA ILE A 62 5.77 3.81 9.12
C ILE A 62 6.48 2.70 8.34
N VAL A 63 6.76 2.98 7.07
CA VAL A 63 7.53 2.11 6.18
C VAL A 63 8.83 2.83 5.85
N GLU A 64 9.94 2.26 6.26
CA GLU A 64 11.28 2.75 5.96
C GLU A 64 11.83 2.05 4.72
N LEU A 65 12.51 2.80 3.84
CA LEU A 65 13.26 2.28 2.69
C LEU A 65 14.74 2.54 2.88
N PHE A 66 15.51 1.46 2.91
CA PHE A 66 16.96 1.51 2.98
C PHE A 66 17.58 1.21 1.62
N ARG A 67 18.45 2.10 1.15
CA ARG A 67 19.17 1.96 -0.14
C ARG A 67 20.59 2.49 -0.02
N ASN A 68 21.50 1.93 -0.79
CA ASN A 68 22.88 2.37 -0.87
C ASN A 68 23.04 3.47 -1.92
N CYS A 69 23.62 4.59 -1.53
CA CYS A 69 24.18 5.53 -2.48
C CYS A 69 25.25 4.83 -3.33
N VAL A 70 25.50 5.31 -4.55
CA VAL A 70 26.58 4.81 -5.41
C VAL A 70 27.98 4.94 -4.77
N CYS A 71 28.13 5.77 -3.74
CA CYS A 71 29.37 5.86 -2.95
C CYS A 71 29.49 4.79 -1.86
N GLY A 72 28.51 3.87 -1.73
CA GLY A 72 28.48 2.80 -0.74
C GLY A 72 27.82 3.14 0.60
N SER A 73 27.43 4.40 0.84
CA SER A 73 26.76 4.79 2.09
C SER A 73 25.27 4.43 2.08
N THR A 74 24.78 3.89 3.19
CA THR A 74 23.34 3.61 3.36
C THR A 74 22.56 4.89 3.60
N LEU A 75 21.47 5.05 2.84
CA LEU A 75 20.47 6.10 2.97
C LEU A 75 19.15 5.45 3.39
N MET A 76 18.41 6.14 4.27
CA MET A 76 17.10 5.72 4.76
C MET A 76 16.07 6.77 4.41
N ASP A 77 14.91 6.36 3.91
CA ASP A 77 13.73 7.20 3.72
C ASP A 77 12.53 6.64 4.46
N SER A 78 11.64 7.50 4.94
CA SER A 78 10.45 7.09 5.70
C SER A 78 9.20 7.50 4.93
N PHE A 79 8.31 6.54 4.73
CA PHE A 79 7.01 6.70 4.09
C PHE A 79 5.95 6.35 5.13
N ASN A 80 4.93 7.19 5.35
CA ASN A 80 3.83 6.74 6.21
C ASN A 80 3.09 5.58 5.54
N ASP A 81 2.70 4.62 6.37
CA ASP A 81 1.75 3.61 5.93
C ASP A 81 0.40 4.30 5.67
N ARG A 82 -0.01 4.36 4.41
CA ARG A 82 -1.32 4.89 4.00
C ARG A 82 -2.49 4.00 4.45
N ARG A 83 -2.22 2.85 5.07
CA ARG A 83 -3.27 1.99 5.61
C ARG A 83 -3.91 2.70 6.79
N ASP A 84 -5.18 3.03 6.63
CA ASP A 84 -6.02 3.45 7.73
C ASP A 84 -6.22 2.28 8.72
N LEU A 85 -5.44 2.29 9.80
CA LEU A 85 -5.50 1.32 10.89
C LEU A 85 -6.51 1.71 11.99
N SER A 86 -7.25 2.81 11.83
CA SER A 86 -8.36 3.11 12.75
C SER A 86 -9.39 1.99 12.72
N GLU A 87 -10.21 1.89 13.77
CA GLU A 87 -11.31 0.93 13.78
C GLU A 87 -12.23 1.08 12.56
N ALA A 88 -12.49 2.32 12.13
CA ALA A 88 -13.29 2.57 10.94
C ALA A 88 -12.61 2.03 9.67
N GLY A 89 -11.29 2.19 9.54
CA GLY A 89 -10.50 1.63 8.44
C GLY A 89 -10.44 0.10 8.46
N LEU A 90 -10.36 -0.51 9.65
CA LEU A 90 -10.44 -1.96 9.83
C LEU A 90 -11.83 -2.49 9.46
N ARG A 91 -12.91 -1.86 9.97
CA ARG A 91 -14.31 -2.22 9.63
C ARG A 91 -14.56 -2.15 8.12
N ARG A 92 -14.08 -1.11 7.44
CA ARG A 92 -14.18 -0.99 5.97
C ARG A 92 -13.45 -2.12 5.24
N ARG A 93 -12.24 -2.47 5.68
CA ARG A 93 -11.45 -3.57 5.08
C ARG A 93 -12.10 -4.93 5.31
N GLN A 94 -12.61 -5.17 6.52
CA GLN A 94 -13.37 -6.38 6.83
C GLN A 94 -14.60 -6.48 5.91
N ARG A 95 -15.40 -5.42 5.81
CA ARG A 95 -16.59 -5.40 4.95
C ARG A 95 -16.27 -5.65 3.48
N PHE A 96 -15.17 -5.08 2.98
CA PHE A 96 -14.69 -5.36 1.64
C PHE A 96 -14.35 -6.85 1.45
N GLY A 97 -13.69 -7.47 2.43
CA GLY A 97 -13.38 -8.90 2.42
C GLY A 97 -14.64 -9.78 2.42
N GLU A 98 -15.62 -9.46 3.27
CA GLU A 98 -16.92 -10.17 3.31
C GLU A 98 -17.64 -10.13 1.96
N LEU A 99 -17.70 -8.95 1.33
CA LEU A 99 -18.30 -8.77 0.01
C LEU A 99 -17.56 -9.55 -1.07
N LEU A 100 -16.23 -9.59 -0.99
CA LEU A 100 -15.40 -10.33 -1.94
C LEU A 100 -15.65 -11.84 -1.84
N GLU A 101 -15.72 -12.38 -0.62
CA GLU A 101 -16.05 -13.79 -0.39
C GLU A 101 -17.48 -14.12 -0.81
N TYR A 102 -18.44 -13.22 -0.55
CA TYR A 102 -19.81 -13.37 -1.04
C TYR A 102 -19.85 -13.49 -2.58
N LEU A 103 -19.17 -12.59 -3.30
CA LEU A 103 -19.13 -12.61 -4.77
C LEU A 103 -18.43 -13.86 -5.31
N LYS A 104 -17.36 -14.32 -4.67
CA LYS A 104 -16.74 -15.62 -4.99
C LYS A 104 -17.73 -16.77 -4.78
N GLY A 105 -18.52 -16.73 -3.72
CA GLY A 105 -19.59 -17.69 -3.45
C GLY A 105 -20.71 -17.68 -4.49
N GLN A 106 -20.93 -16.55 -5.18
CA GLN A 106 -21.83 -16.42 -6.33
C GLN A 106 -21.18 -16.88 -7.66
N GLY A 107 -19.95 -17.43 -7.62
CA GLY A 107 -19.25 -17.96 -8.79
C GLY A 107 -18.38 -16.94 -9.53
N LEU A 108 -18.17 -15.74 -8.99
CA LEU A 108 -17.28 -14.76 -9.63
C LEU A 108 -15.81 -15.11 -9.38
N PRO A 109 -14.95 -15.04 -10.42
CA PRO A 109 -13.51 -15.10 -10.23
C PRO A 109 -13.03 -14.00 -9.29
N HIS A 110 -12.06 -14.33 -8.42
CA HIS A 110 -11.55 -13.41 -7.39
C HIS A 110 -11.11 -12.06 -7.97
N LEU A 111 -10.35 -12.05 -9.07
CA LEU A 111 -9.84 -10.82 -9.69
C LEU A 111 -10.99 -9.95 -10.21
N THR A 112 -11.97 -10.56 -10.90
CA THR A 112 -13.16 -9.86 -11.40
C THR A 112 -13.97 -9.28 -10.24
N ALA A 113 -14.29 -10.08 -9.22
CA ALA A 113 -15.04 -9.63 -8.05
C ALA A 113 -14.34 -8.45 -7.34
N ARG A 114 -13.02 -8.54 -7.20
CA ARG A 114 -12.21 -7.49 -6.58
C ARG A 114 -12.24 -6.20 -7.40
N ASP A 115 -12.09 -6.28 -8.72
CA ASP A 115 -12.08 -5.10 -9.59
C ASP A 115 -13.45 -4.42 -9.63
N GLU A 116 -14.54 -5.19 -9.67
CA GLU A 116 -15.90 -4.64 -9.59
C GLU A 116 -16.18 -3.96 -8.24
N LEU A 117 -15.75 -4.57 -7.13
CA LEU A 117 -15.87 -3.92 -5.80
C LEU A 117 -15.04 -2.64 -5.71
N LEU A 118 -13.85 -2.60 -6.31
CA LEU A 118 -13.02 -1.40 -6.33
C LEU A 118 -13.65 -0.27 -7.15
N LYS A 119 -14.39 -0.56 -8.23
CA LYS A 119 -15.16 0.45 -8.96
C LYS A 119 -16.16 1.14 -8.01
N VAL A 120 -16.93 0.35 -7.25
CA VAL A 120 -17.94 0.87 -6.31
C VAL A 120 -17.29 1.71 -5.21
N VAL A 121 -16.19 1.25 -4.62
CA VAL A 121 -15.44 2.01 -3.60
C VAL A 121 -14.93 3.35 -4.15
N ARG A 122 -14.61 3.41 -5.44
CA ARG A 122 -14.20 4.64 -6.14
C ARG A 122 -15.38 5.50 -6.61
N GLY A 123 -16.61 5.17 -6.24
CA GLY A 123 -17.82 5.88 -6.65
C GLY A 123 -18.27 5.59 -8.08
N GLN A 124 -17.68 4.60 -8.75
CA GLN A 124 -18.05 4.17 -10.09
C GLN A 124 -19.15 3.10 -10.03
N SER A 125 -19.96 3.03 -11.09
CA SER A 125 -20.95 1.96 -11.21
C SER A 125 -20.32 0.65 -11.71
N SER A 126 -20.86 -0.46 -11.23
CA SER A 126 -20.59 -1.80 -11.78
C SER A 126 -21.91 -2.38 -12.28
N GLU A 127 -22.02 -2.63 -13.59
CA GLU A 127 -23.19 -3.28 -14.19
C GLU A 127 -23.29 -4.73 -13.73
N LEU A 128 -22.15 -5.43 -13.67
CA LEU A 128 -22.05 -6.81 -13.20
C LEU A 128 -22.60 -6.98 -11.77
N LEU A 129 -22.26 -6.07 -10.85
CA LEU A 129 -22.80 -6.10 -9.49
C LEU A 129 -24.29 -5.70 -9.42
N ARG A 130 -24.78 -4.87 -10.35
CA ARG A 130 -26.21 -4.52 -10.46
C ARG A 130 -27.03 -5.72 -10.95
N GLU A 131 -26.51 -6.46 -11.92
CA GLU A 131 -27.17 -7.64 -12.50
C GLU A 131 -27.21 -8.83 -11.55
N LEU A 132 -26.21 -8.98 -10.69
CA LEU A 132 -26.14 -10.02 -9.67
C LEU A 132 -27.28 -9.99 -8.65
N LYS A 133 -28.15 -8.97 -8.65
CA LYS A 133 -29.25 -8.74 -7.70
C LYS A 133 -28.87 -9.26 -6.31
N VAL A 134 -28.15 -8.43 -5.54
CA VAL A 134 -27.88 -8.66 -4.11
C VAL A 134 -29.18 -9.10 -3.42
N THR A 135 -29.39 -10.41 -3.33
CA THR A 135 -30.68 -10.99 -2.90
C THR A 135 -30.78 -11.03 -1.38
N GLN A 136 -29.67 -10.78 -0.68
CA GLN A 136 -29.65 -10.49 0.75
C GLN A 136 -28.57 -9.45 1.07
N PRO A 137 -28.85 -8.49 1.97
CA PRO A 137 -27.81 -7.60 2.49
C PRO A 137 -26.70 -8.45 3.13
N PRO A 138 -25.43 -8.07 2.98
CA PRO A 138 -24.34 -8.85 3.55
C PRO A 138 -24.47 -8.83 5.07
N PRO A 139 -24.11 -9.92 5.77
CA PRO A 139 -24.41 -10.13 7.19
C PRO A 139 -24.02 -8.91 8.03
N PRO A 140 -24.83 -8.53 9.03
CA PRO A 140 -24.51 -7.39 9.88
C PRO A 140 -23.14 -7.60 10.53
N PRO A 141 -22.36 -6.52 10.76
CA PRO A 141 -21.11 -6.63 11.49
C PRO A 141 -21.39 -7.25 12.88
N PRO A 142 -20.43 -8.03 13.43
CA PRO A 142 -20.59 -8.60 14.77
C PRO A 142 -20.88 -7.49 15.79
N PRO A 143 -21.73 -7.75 16.80
CA PRO A 143 -22.10 -6.74 17.78
C PRO A 143 -20.85 -6.21 18.50
N GLU A 144 -20.77 -4.89 18.63
CA GLU A 144 -19.76 -4.21 19.43
C GLU A 144 -19.93 -4.66 20.88
N GLY A 145 -19.03 -5.53 21.35
CA GLY A 145 -19.00 -6.00 22.73
C GLY A 145 -18.57 -4.86 23.65
N GLY A 146 -19.38 -4.58 24.67
CA GLY A 146 -19.11 -3.60 25.72
C GLY A 146 -18.21 -4.10 26.85
#